data_AF-A0A2S7QYE0-F1
#
_entry.id   AF-A0A2S7QYE0-F1
#
_cell.length_a   1.000
_cell.length_b   1.000
_cell.length_c   1.000
_cell.angle_alpha   90.00
_cell.angle_beta   90.00
_cell.angle_gamma   90.00
#
_symmetry.space_group_name_H-M   'P 1'
#
loop_
_entity.id
_entity.type
_entity.pdbx_description
1 polymer ?
#
loop_
_entity_poly.entity_id
_entity_poly.type
_entity_poly.pdbx_seq_one_letter_code
_entity_poly.pdbx_strand_id
1 'polypeptide(L)'
;MPRHFRMEFILSNKDLEILRQNIPTFLRKLPATLSNLPQDVQGDLKYLCKELVSRMQSLPYGSIPYGLSASVFLRILEGIVELDLKDLCELAMPAFFFIEGGISWITKMTERHGVPWCKNIITNCVSNIKDFSARCDLIAQVSEFLQNPEWSLTQYELSVSSLEFNTTRDAENLLQIAKIFNEKQLLKIVVPSVKRGIQKTQAMFSLLSGIAKARLNSEAVSEPLDIVFQEAFLGAVGALGLEQHDDVDKPPPPHRTTYPYNYYIPLSNCRDDPPAYKNLASVICLAYKLGMNPELETLFLKISSQAAEADDSAFPGRFLSFLRSLASTIHESLPVVLEVSSFQSLFQSILSSCVEKTMFKEPDPPKDWKREKRGCGCNDCNLMDAFLVHPDKEVDTFFINGPRRKHLSTQLSRCSSYDASQKHIDLSENRIKSPFGLVVKKVLDFHYSRVSRWKKDGETMRTIIRDLAPPADLKKLLGEYYDILVVQGIPISATLPGGTSLPKATRGSLLSGKSSATALKPLSGNSTAAGSSNKKRSAPPGVDGTEEEIDFRKRQATWNKWRENLKSDD
;
A
#
# COMPACT_ATOMS: atom_id res chain seq x y z
N MET A 1 35.23 -44.62 -37.96
CA MET A 1 34.15 -43.70 -37.55
C MET A 1 33.80 -42.79 -38.71
N PRO A 2 32.51 -42.53 -39.00
CA PRO A 2 32.17 -41.53 -40.00
C PRO A 2 32.34 -40.13 -39.39
N ARG A 3 33.05 -39.24 -40.12
CA ARG A 3 33.48 -37.90 -39.65
C ARG A 3 32.35 -36.97 -39.17
N HIS A 4 31.08 -37.31 -39.40
CA HIS A 4 29.94 -36.43 -39.15
C HIS A 4 29.45 -36.34 -37.69
N PHE A 5 30.01 -37.14 -36.77
CA PHE A 5 29.70 -37.10 -35.33
C PHE A 5 30.75 -36.36 -34.48
N ARG A 6 31.92 -36.05 -35.05
CA ARG A 6 32.95 -35.32 -34.33
C ARG A 6 32.60 -33.84 -34.32
N MET A 7 32.39 -33.24 -33.15
CA MET A 7 32.39 -31.79 -33.05
C MET A 7 33.83 -31.30 -33.31
N GLU A 8 34.06 -30.59 -34.42
CA GLU A 8 35.35 -29.91 -34.64
C GLU A 8 35.41 -28.69 -33.70
N PHE A 9 36.08 -28.85 -32.55
CA PHE A 9 36.29 -27.75 -31.63
C PHE A 9 37.67 -27.80 -30.97
N ILE A 10 38.44 -26.73 -31.20
CA ILE A 10 39.49 -26.25 -30.30
C ILE A 10 38.86 -25.04 -29.61
N LEU A 11 38.31 -25.21 -28.40
CA LEU A 11 37.52 -24.16 -27.74
C LEU A 11 38.39 -23.26 -26.87
N SER A 12 38.42 -21.98 -27.23
CA SER A 12 38.76 -20.88 -26.31
C SER A 12 37.46 -20.19 -25.87
N ASN A 13 37.50 -19.37 -24.81
CA ASN A 13 36.33 -18.67 -24.24
C ASN A 13 35.50 -17.79 -25.21
N LYS A 14 35.87 -17.64 -26.48
CA LYS A 14 35.18 -16.80 -27.49
C LYS A 14 34.07 -17.50 -28.30
N ASP A 15 33.82 -18.80 -28.13
CA ASP A 15 33.02 -19.60 -29.07
C ASP A 15 31.56 -19.87 -28.62
N LEU A 16 30.98 -18.98 -27.83
CA LEU A 16 29.62 -19.15 -27.31
C LEU A 16 28.54 -19.15 -28.41
N GLU A 17 28.69 -18.29 -29.40
CA GLU A 17 27.74 -18.19 -30.50
C GLU A 17 27.87 -19.36 -31.48
N ILE A 18 29.07 -19.95 -31.55
CA ILE A 18 29.34 -21.16 -32.33
C ILE A 18 28.74 -22.38 -31.63
N LEU A 19 28.91 -22.49 -30.31
CA LEU A 19 28.19 -23.48 -29.48
C LEU A 19 26.68 -23.32 -29.64
N ARG A 20 26.14 -22.09 -29.56
CA ARG A 20 24.70 -21.84 -29.72
C ARG A 20 24.15 -22.30 -31.07
N GLN A 21 24.89 -22.11 -32.16
CA GLN A 21 24.48 -22.57 -33.50
C GLN A 21 24.62 -24.09 -33.67
N ASN A 22 25.63 -24.70 -33.06
CA ASN A 22 25.96 -26.11 -33.26
C ASN A 22 25.26 -27.07 -32.27
N ILE A 23 24.94 -26.61 -31.05
CA ILE A 23 24.26 -27.43 -30.02
C ILE A 23 22.95 -28.03 -30.52
N PRO A 24 22.00 -27.26 -31.11
CA PRO A 24 20.75 -27.83 -31.59
C PRO A 24 20.97 -28.88 -32.69
N THR A 25 21.97 -28.66 -33.55
CA THR A 25 22.32 -29.57 -34.65
C THR A 25 22.96 -30.85 -34.13
N PHE A 26 23.84 -30.75 -33.13
CA PHE A 26 24.44 -31.90 -32.46
C PHE A 26 23.39 -32.74 -31.72
N LEU A 27 22.56 -32.10 -30.90
CA LEU A 27 21.54 -32.80 -30.10
C LEU A 27 20.49 -33.48 -30.97
N ARG A 28 20.13 -32.89 -32.13
CA ARG A 28 19.24 -33.52 -33.12
C ARG A 28 19.83 -34.80 -33.74
N LYS A 29 21.15 -34.96 -33.75
CA LYS A 29 21.83 -36.14 -34.28
C LYS A 29 22.00 -37.24 -33.24
N LEU A 30 21.73 -36.97 -31.95
CA LEU A 30 21.86 -37.98 -30.91
C LEU A 30 20.72 -39.01 -31.03
N PRO A 31 21.01 -40.30 -30.83
CA PRO A 31 20.00 -41.35 -30.79
C PRO A 31 19.04 -41.13 -29.62
N ALA A 32 17.86 -41.76 -29.68
CA ALA A 32 16.85 -41.69 -28.63
C ALA A 32 17.37 -42.22 -27.28
N THR A 33 18.27 -43.20 -27.27
CA THR A 33 18.89 -43.74 -26.06
C THR A 33 20.35 -43.33 -26.00
N LEU A 34 20.73 -42.56 -24.96
CA LEU A 34 22.07 -41.96 -24.84
C LEU A 34 23.12 -42.91 -24.23
N SER A 35 22.68 -44.00 -23.59
CA SER A 35 23.56 -44.98 -22.93
C SER A 35 24.48 -45.76 -23.88
N ASN A 36 24.15 -45.84 -25.17
CA ASN A 36 24.92 -46.59 -26.19
C ASN A 36 25.81 -45.68 -27.07
N LEU A 37 26.04 -44.43 -26.66
CA LEU A 37 26.85 -43.50 -27.44
C LEU A 37 28.33 -43.90 -27.50
N PRO A 38 29.04 -43.64 -28.62
CA PRO A 38 30.50 -43.77 -28.67
C PRO A 38 31.19 -42.91 -27.60
N GLN A 39 32.33 -43.40 -27.08
CA GLN A 39 33.01 -42.81 -25.92
C GLN A 39 33.46 -41.35 -26.13
N ASP A 40 33.84 -40.97 -27.35
CA ASP A 40 34.17 -39.60 -27.74
C ASP A 40 32.94 -38.69 -27.68
N VAL A 41 31.80 -39.14 -28.21
CA VAL A 41 30.53 -38.41 -28.15
C VAL A 41 30.02 -38.27 -26.72
N GLN A 42 30.20 -39.29 -25.88
CA GLN A 42 29.92 -39.19 -24.44
C GLN A 42 30.80 -38.14 -23.75
N GLY A 43 32.07 -38.04 -24.15
CA GLY A 43 33.00 -37.01 -23.65
C GLY A 43 32.53 -35.59 -23.97
N ASP A 44 32.16 -35.34 -25.23
CA ASP A 44 31.63 -34.05 -25.68
C ASP A 44 30.31 -33.71 -24.97
N LEU A 45 29.40 -34.67 -24.86
CA LEU A 45 28.12 -34.49 -24.16
C LEU A 45 28.34 -34.22 -22.66
N LYS A 46 29.28 -34.91 -22.00
CA LYS A 46 29.63 -34.67 -20.60
C LYS A 46 30.19 -33.26 -20.39
N TYR A 47 31.06 -32.79 -21.29
CA TYR A 47 31.57 -31.42 -21.24
C TYR A 47 30.45 -30.39 -21.39
N LEU A 48 29.57 -30.60 -22.37
CA LEU A 48 28.40 -29.74 -22.60
C LEU A 48 27.49 -29.67 -21.37
N CYS A 49 27.18 -30.83 -20.77
CA CYS A 49 26.39 -30.91 -19.56
C CYS A 49 27.04 -30.12 -18.41
N LYS A 50 28.37 -30.24 -18.25
CA LYS A 50 29.13 -29.50 -17.23
C LYS A 50 28.99 -27.99 -17.39
N GLU A 51 29.21 -27.50 -18.60
CA GLU A 51 29.15 -26.06 -18.90
C GLU A 51 27.74 -25.49 -18.70
N LEU A 52 26.71 -26.27 -19.07
CA LEU A 52 25.33 -25.85 -18.92
C LEU A 52 24.87 -25.82 -17.47
N VAL A 53 25.18 -26.85 -16.70
CA VAL A 53 24.89 -26.91 -15.28
C VAL A 53 25.57 -25.76 -14.53
N SER A 54 26.82 -25.44 -14.88
CA SER A 54 27.53 -24.27 -14.32
C SER A 54 26.77 -22.96 -14.57
N ARG A 55 26.18 -22.79 -15.75
CA ARG A 55 25.37 -21.59 -16.08
C ARG A 55 24.02 -21.58 -15.40
N MET A 56 23.37 -22.74 -15.28
CA MET A 56 22.10 -22.87 -14.58
C MET A 56 22.19 -22.37 -13.13
N GLN A 57 23.32 -22.60 -12.46
CA GLN A 57 23.55 -22.11 -11.10
C GLN A 57 23.51 -20.59 -10.96
N SER A 58 23.73 -19.85 -12.06
CA SER A 58 23.66 -18.38 -12.08
C SER A 58 22.26 -17.83 -12.41
N LEU A 59 21.32 -18.69 -12.80
CA LEU A 59 19.99 -18.30 -13.25
C LEU A 59 18.94 -18.55 -12.16
N PRO A 60 17.81 -17.83 -12.18
CA PRO A 60 16.67 -18.17 -11.35
C PRO A 60 16.19 -19.60 -11.65
N TYR A 61 15.81 -20.35 -10.61
CA TYR A 61 15.35 -21.74 -10.75
C TYR A 61 14.22 -21.88 -11.77
N GLY A 62 14.29 -22.93 -12.59
CA GLY A 62 13.36 -23.17 -13.70
C GLY A 62 13.62 -22.33 -14.95
N SER A 63 14.56 -21.39 -14.93
CA SER A 63 14.90 -20.61 -16.12
C SER A 63 15.73 -21.42 -17.09
N ILE A 64 15.34 -21.39 -18.36
CA ILE A 64 16.14 -21.96 -19.45
C ILE A 64 17.30 -20.98 -19.73
N PRO A 65 18.55 -21.45 -19.79
CA PRO A 65 19.67 -20.58 -20.14
C PRO A 65 19.45 -19.87 -21.47
N TYR A 66 19.74 -18.57 -21.50
CA TYR A 66 19.52 -17.74 -22.67
C TYR A 66 20.19 -18.35 -23.91
N GLY A 67 19.42 -18.47 -24.98
CA GLY A 67 19.88 -18.99 -26.26
C GLY A 67 19.70 -20.49 -26.48
N LEU A 68 19.17 -21.24 -25.51
CA LEU A 68 18.76 -22.63 -25.71
C LEU A 68 17.24 -22.73 -25.91
N SER A 69 16.81 -23.65 -26.78
CA SER A 69 15.39 -24.03 -26.82
C SER A 69 15.07 -24.96 -25.65
N ALA A 70 13.81 -24.95 -25.20
CA ALA A 70 13.33 -25.87 -24.16
C ALA A 70 13.64 -27.33 -24.49
N SER A 71 13.37 -27.77 -25.72
CA SER A 71 13.64 -29.13 -26.18
C SER A 71 15.12 -29.54 -26.09
N VAL A 72 16.02 -28.61 -26.44
CA VAL A 72 17.47 -28.80 -26.35
C VAL A 72 17.89 -28.96 -24.89
N PHE A 73 17.38 -28.08 -24.02
CA PHE A 73 17.66 -28.10 -22.60
C PHE A 73 17.17 -29.40 -21.92
N LEU A 74 15.94 -29.83 -22.21
CA LEU A 74 15.38 -31.10 -21.74
C LEU A 74 16.25 -32.28 -22.14
N ARG A 75 16.73 -32.31 -23.39
CA ARG A 75 17.54 -33.42 -23.91
C ARG A 75 18.90 -33.52 -23.22
N ILE A 76 19.46 -32.39 -22.82
CA ILE A 76 20.72 -32.34 -22.06
C ILE A 76 20.50 -32.87 -20.64
N LEU A 77 19.43 -32.43 -19.98
CA LEU A 77 19.05 -32.90 -18.65
C LEU A 77 18.79 -34.42 -18.63
N GLU A 78 18.10 -34.93 -19.65
CA GLU A 78 17.94 -36.37 -19.85
C GLU A 78 19.28 -37.06 -20.06
N GLY A 79 20.21 -36.46 -20.82
CA GLY A 79 21.57 -36.97 -20.99
C GLY A 79 22.38 -37.06 -19.71
N ILE A 80 22.26 -36.10 -18.81
CA ILE A 80 22.89 -36.13 -17.47
C ILE A 80 22.42 -37.37 -16.69
N VAL A 81 21.12 -37.64 -16.75
CA VAL A 81 20.48 -38.74 -16.03
C VAL A 81 20.82 -40.09 -16.69
N GLU A 82 20.68 -40.21 -18.01
CA GLU A 82 20.95 -41.46 -18.74
C GLU A 82 22.42 -41.89 -18.67
N LEU A 83 23.35 -40.93 -18.65
CA LEU A 83 24.79 -41.20 -18.51
C LEU A 83 25.27 -41.38 -17.06
N ASP A 84 24.37 -41.30 -16.08
CA ASP A 84 24.69 -41.46 -14.66
C ASP A 84 25.79 -40.51 -14.16
N LEU A 85 25.76 -39.25 -14.65
CA LEU A 85 26.76 -38.25 -14.31
C LEU A 85 26.47 -37.67 -12.92
N LYS A 86 26.73 -38.46 -11.89
CA LYS A 86 26.35 -38.20 -10.49
C LYS A 86 26.56 -36.75 -10.05
N ASP A 87 27.77 -36.21 -10.17
CA ASP A 87 28.08 -34.82 -9.77
C ASP A 87 27.20 -33.78 -10.49
N LEU A 88 26.88 -34.02 -11.77
CA LEU A 88 26.01 -33.14 -12.54
C LEU A 88 24.54 -33.32 -12.19
N CYS A 89 24.12 -34.53 -11.85
CA CYS A 89 22.79 -34.78 -11.29
C CYS A 89 22.60 -33.99 -9.99
N GLU A 90 23.61 -33.95 -9.10
CA GLU A 90 23.51 -33.21 -7.83
C GLU A 90 23.31 -31.71 -8.07
N LEU A 91 24.03 -31.15 -9.04
CA LEU A 91 23.96 -29.74 -9.39
C LEU A 91 22.70 -29.38 -10.19
N ALA A 92 22.22 -30.28 -11.06
CA ALA A 92 21.02 -30.09 -11.87
C ALA A 92 19.72 -30.40 -11.10
N MET A 93 19.82 -31.04 -9.93
CA MET A 93 18.67 -31.52 -9.15
C MET A 93 17.54 -30.49 -8.99
N PRO A 94 17.81 -29.21 -8.65
CA PRO A 94 16.74 -28.23 -8.49
C PRO A 94 15.92 -28.02 -9.77
N ALA A 95 16.57 -28.04 -10.94
CA ALA A 95 15.89 -27.79 -12.21
C ALA A 95 14.90 -28.90 -12.58
N PHE A 96 15.16 -30.15 -12.16
CA PHE A 96 14.27 -31.27 -12.46
C PHE A 96 12.88 -31.12 -11.83
N PHE A 97 12.74 -30.38 -10.74
CA PHE A 97 11.42 -30.14 -10.14
C PHE A 97 10.57 -29.19 -10.98
N PHE A 98 11.18 -28.17 -11.58
CA PHE A 98 10.46 -27.11 -12.31
C PHE A 98 10.20 -27.42 -13.79
N ILE A 99 10.49 -28.65 -14.23
CA ILE A 99 10.50 -29.01 -15.64
C ILE A 99 9.56 -30.19 -15.89
N GLU A 100 8.79 -30.10 -16.98
CA GLU A 100 7.90 -31.19 -17.41
C GLU A 100 8.69 -32.49 -17.65
N GLY A 101 8.25 -33.57 -17.01
CA GLY A 101 8.91 -34.87 -17.06
C GLY A 101 10.09 -35.04 -16.09
N GLY A 102 10.54 -33.97 -15.42
CA GLY A 102 11.70 -34.03 -14.53
C GLY A 102 11.51 -34.93 -13.31
N ILE A 103 10.28 -35.09 -12.79
CA ILE A 103 9.96 -36.07 -11.74
C ILE A 103 10.33 -37.50 -12.16
N SER A 104 10.10 -37.87 -13.42
CA SER A 104 10.47 -39.21 -13.91
C SER A 104 11.98 -39.45 -13.88
N TRP A 105 12.77 -38.40 -14.12
CA TRP A 105 14.22 -38.45 -14.02
C TRP A 105 14.68 -38.56 -12.57
N ILE A 106 14.03 -37.85 -11.65
CA ILE A 106 14.30 -37.97 -10.20
C ILE A 106 14.00 -39.38 -9.71
N THR A 107 12.90 -39.99 -10.17
CA THR A 107 12.58 -41.39 -9.85
C THR A 107 13.68 -42.33 -10.34
N LYS A 108 14.11 -42.22 -11.61
CA LYS A 108 15.23 -43.02 -12.15
C LYS A 108 16.52 -42.86 -11.34
N MET A 109 16.88 -41.63 -10.96
CA MET A 109 18.07 -41.39 -10.14
C MET A 109 17.92 -41.96 -8.72
N THR A 110 16.71 -41.90 -8.17
CA THR A 110 16.38 -42.47 -6.85
C THR A 110 16.48 -43.98 -6.86
N GLU A 111 16.03 -44.64 -7.92
CA GLU A 111 16.19 -46.09 -8.12
C GLU A 111 17.67 -46.50 -8.22
N ARG A 112 18.51 -45.68 -8.87
CA ARG A 112 19.95 -45.97 -9.05
C ARG A 112 20.81 -45.71 -7.83
N HIS A 113 20.59 -44.58 -7.16
CA HIS A 113 21.47 -44.12 -6.06
C HIS A 113 20.84 -44.25 -4.67
N GLY A 114 19.56 -44.59 -4.59
CA GLY A 114 18.81 -44.76 -3.36
C GLY A 114 18.17 -43.47 -2.83
N VAL A 115 17.08 -43.63 -2.09
CA VAL A 115 16.33 -42.55 -1.43
C VAL A 115 17.21 -41.67 -0.52
N PRO A 116 18.14 -42.20 0.31
CA PRO A 116 18.97 -41.36 1.17
C PRO A 116 19.86 -40.37 0.41
N TRP A 117 20.42 -40.80 -0.73
CA TRP A 117 21.23 -39.92 -1.58
C TRP A 117 20.39 -38.79 -2.18
N CYS A 118 19.22 -39.13 -2.74
CA CYS A 118 18.31 -38.14 -3.32
C CYS A 118 17.85 -37.13 -2.25
N LYS A 119 17.43 -37.61 -1.07
CA LYS A 119 17.02 -36.77 0.06
C LYS A 119 18.15 -35.83 0.52
N ASN A 120 19.39 -36.31 0.59
CA ASN A 120 20.54 -35.49 0.98
C ASN A 120 20.81 -34.36 -0.02
N ILE A 121 20.80 -34.67 -1.32
CA ILE A 121 20.99 -33.65 -2.36
C ILE A 121 19.87 -32.63 -2.31
N ILE A 122 18.62 -33.06 -2.26
CA ILE A 122 17.49 -32.12 -2.26
C ILE A 122 17.56 -31.22 -1.03
N THR A 123 17.89 -31.77 0.14
CA THR A 123 18.07 -30.99 1.37
C THR A 123 19.20 -29.94 1.20
N ASN A 124 20.34 -30.35 0.64
CA ASN A 124 21.44 -29.43 0.34
C ASN A 124 21.01 -28.35 -0.68
N CYS A 125 20.30 -28.72 -1.74
CA CYS A 125 19.78 -27.79 -2.74
C CYS A 125 18.88 -26.74 -2.12
N VAL A 126 17.85 -27.16 -1.36
CA VAL A 126 16.92 -26.27 -0.65
C VAL A 126 17.68 -25.28 0.24
N SER A 127 18.68 -25.76 0.99
CA SER A 127 19.47 -24.91 1.88
C SER A 127 20.31 -23.84 1.16
N ASN A 128 20.69 -24.09 -0.10
CA ASN A 128 21.50 -23.17 -0.91
C ASN A 128 20.65 -22.12 -1.68
N ILE A 129 19.33 -22.30 -1.76
CA ILE A 129 18.44 -21.33 -2.42
C ILE A 129 18.31 -20.09 -1.54
N LYS A 130 18.82 -18.93 -1.95
CA LYS A 130 18.72 -17.69 -1.15
C LYS A 130 17.31 -17.08 -1.16
N ASP A 131 16.63 -17.13 -2.30
CA ASP A 131 15.29 -16.58 -2.45
C ASP A 131 14.26 -17.42 -1.69
N PHE A 132 13.57 -16.81 -0.73
CA PHE A 132 12.63 -17.53 0.12
C PHE A 132 11.47 -18.11 -0.67
N SER A 133 10.96 -17.36 -1.64
CA SER A 133 9.81 -17.77 -2.44
C SER A 133 10.12 -18.98 -3.32
N ALA A 134 11.24 -18.96 -4.04
CA ALA A 134 11.72 -20.10 -4.84
C ALA A 134 12.04 -21.32 -3.95
N ARG A 135 12.54 -21.08 -2.73
CA ARG A 135 12.79 -22.15 -1.76
C ARG A 135 11.49 -22.82 -1.32
N CYS A 136 10.44 -22.03 -1.05
CA CYS A 136 9.12 -22.55 -0.68
C CYS A 136 8.48 -23.35 -1.83
N ASP A 137 8.55 -22.83 -3.06
CA ASP A 137 8.05 -23.54 -4.25
C ASP A 137 8.73 -24.91 -4.41
N LEU A 138 10.06 -24.97 -4.21
CA LEU A 138 10.80 -26.23 -4.28
C LEU A 138 10.40 -27.19 -3.14
N ILE A 139 10.29 -26.71 -1.90
CA ILE A 139 9.87 -27.54 -0.77
C ILE A 139 8.48 -28.15 -1.02
N ALA A 140 7.54 -27.36 -1.56
CA ALA A 140 6.21 -27.83 -1.88
C ALA A 140 6.23 -28.97 -2.90
N GLN A 141 6.94 -28.80 -4.02
CA GLN A 141 7.08 -29.82 -5.06
C GLN A 141 7.78 -31.09 -4.56
N VAL A 142 8.85 -30.93 -3.78
CA VAL A 142 9.57 -32.06 -3.17
C VAL A 142 8.70 -32.79 -2.16
N SER A 143 7.91 -32.06 -1.37
CA SER A 143 7.02 -32.65 -0.36
C SER A 143 6.01 -33.60 -0.99
N GLU A 144 5.47 -33.23 -2.16
CA GLU A 144 4.57 -34.07 -2.94
C GLU A 144 5.29 -35.33 -3.44
N PHE A 145 6.52 -35.18 -3.95
CA PHE A 145 7.33 -36.29 -4.44
C PHE A 145 7.76 -37.28 -3.33
N LEU A 146 8.28 -36.77 -2.21
CA LEU A 146 8.79 -37.60 -1.12
C LEU A 146 7.68 -38.19 -0.24
N GLN A 147 6.46 -37.63 -0.30
CA GLN A 147 5.34 -38.00 0.57
C GLN A 147 5.72 -38.01 2.06
N ASN A 148 6.65 -37.13 2.46
CA ASN A 148 7.19 -37.04 3.81
C ASN A 148 6.89 -35.65 4.41
N PRO A 149 5.80 -35.51 5.17
CA PRO A 149 5.39 -34.22 5.74
C PRO A 149 6.37 -33.70 6.81
N GLU A 150 7.07 -34.59 7.52
CA GLU A 150 8.05 -34.20 8.53
C GLU A 150 9.28 -33.52 7.89
N TRP A 151 9.72 -34.03 6.73
CA TRP A 151 10.81 -33.43 5.99
C TRP A 151 10.46 -32.02 5.52
N SER A 152 9.30 -31.83 4.89
CA SER A 152 8.90 -30.51 4.38
C SER A 152 8.67 -29.52 5.52
N LEU A 153 8.07 -29.96 6.63
CA LEU A 153 7.94 -29.16 7.84
C LEU A 153 9.31 -28.69 8.35
N THR A 154 10.29 -29.59 8.46
CA THR A 154 11.66 -29.25 8.87
C THR A 154 12.31 -28.24 7.92
N GLN A 155 12.12 -28.40 6.60
CA GLN A 155 12.67 -27.45 5.63
C GLN A 155 11.99 -26.08 5.71
N TYR A 156 10.68 -26.02 5.93
CA TYR A 156 9.97 -24.76 6.14
C TYR A 156 10.43 -24.08 7.44
N GLU A 157 10.64 -24.81 8.53
CA GLU A 157 11.17 -24.25 9.78
C GLU A 157 12.53 -23.57 9.56
N LEU A 158 13.46 -24.25 8.89
CA LEU A 158 14.78 -23.69 8.54
C LEU A 158 14.64 -22.47 7.62
N SER A 159 13.74 -22.55 6.65
CA SER A 159 13.53 -21.48 5.67
C SER A 159 12.98 -20.21 6.31
N VAL A 160 11.93 -20.34 7.12
CA VAL A 160 11.34 -19.21 7.85
C VAL A 160 12.33 -18.68 8.88
N SER A 161 13.12 -19.52 9.54
CA SER A 161 14.15 -19.06 10.49
C SER A 161 15.21 -18.17 9.83
N SER A 162 15.55 -18.43 8.57
CA SER A 162 16.48 -17.62 7.77
C SER A 162 15.82 -16.49 6.98
N LEU A 163 14.50 -16.31 7.08
CA LEU A 163 13.74 -15.38 6.24
C LEU A 163 14.16 -13.93 6.46
N GLU A 164 14.60 -13.30 5.37
CA GLU A 164 14.67 -11.85 5.21
C GLU A 164 13.42 -11.38 4.46
N PHE A 165 12.47 -10.83 5.20
CA PHE A 165 11.13 -10.55 4.72
C PHE A 165 11.11 -9.32 3.79
N ASN A 166 11.11 -9.49 2.47
CA ASN A 166 11.36 -8.39 1.54
C ASN A 166 10.23 -8.14 0.53
N THR A 167 9.51 -9.18 0.11
CA THR A 167 8.53 -9.07 -0.98
C THR A 167 7.11 -9.44 -0.51
N THR A 168 6.10 -9.04 -1.30
CA THR A 168 4.71 -9.47 -1.07
C THR A 168 4.55 -10.98 -1.24
N ARG A 169 5.33 -11.60 -2.13
CA ARG A 169 5.35 -13.05 -2.34
C ARG A 169 5.90 -13.80 -1.12
N ASP A 170 6.88 -13.22 -0.42
CA ASP A 170 7.36 -13.79 0.84
C ASP A 170 6.27 -13.78 1.91
N ALA A 171 5.44 -12.74 1.96
CA ALA A 171 4.30 -12.65 2.86
C ALA A 171 3.24 -13.73 2.56
N GLU A 172 2.94 -13.96 1.29
CA GLU A 172 2.00 -14.99 0.84
C GLU A 172 2.52 -16.40 1.19
N ASN A 173 3.79 -16.68 0.89
CA ASN A 173 4.42 -17.96 1.21
C ASN A 173 4.49 -18.19 2.73
N LEU A 174 4.87 -17.16 3.49
CA LEU A 174 4.87 -17.24 4.95
C LEU A 174 3.48 -17.53 5.51
N LEU A 175 2.43 -16.91 4.94
CA LEU A 175 1.05 -17.18 5.35
C LEU A 175 0.62 -18.62 5.07
N GLN A 176 0.99 -19.20 3.92
CA GLN A 176 0.69 -20.61 3.63
C GLN A 176 1.41 -21.54 4.60
N ILE A 177 2.68 -21.26 4.91
CA ILE A 177 3.46 -22.03 5.89
C ILE A 177 2.88 -21.87 7.30
N ALA A 178 2.46 -20.67 7.68
CA ALA A 178 1.91 -20.42 9.00
C ALA A 178 0.61 -21.21 9.25
N LYS A 179 -0.15 -21.57 8.21
CA LYS A 179 -1.34 -22.43 8.34
C LYS A 179 -1.03 -23.88 8.70
N ILE A 180 0.16 -24.38 8.35
CA ILE A 180 0.59 -25.76 8.65
C ILE A 180 1.39 -25.86 9.96
N PHE A 181 1.84 -24.73 10.51
CA PHE A 181 2.60 -24.70 11.76
C PHE A 181 1.67 -24.77 12.97
N ASN A 182 2.12 -25.48 14.01
CA ASN A 182 1.48 -25.43 15.32
C ASN A 182 1.84 -24.14 16.07
N GLU A 183 1.13 -23.86 17.17
CA GLU A 183 1.33 -22.66 17.99
C GLU A 183 2.78 -22.45 18.43
N LYS A 184 3.45 -23.52 18.88
CA LYS A 184 4.85 -23.46 19.32
C LYS A 184 5.79 -23.06 18.18
N GLN A 185 5.55 -23.55 16.97
CA GLN A 185 6.34 -23.18 15.79
C GLN A 185 6.07 -21.74 15.36
N LEU A 186 4.81 -21.29 15.39
CA LEU A 186 4.46 -19.90 15.09
C LEU A 186 5.16 -18.92 16.06
N LEU A 187 5.13 -19.22 17.35
CA LEU A 187 5.79 -18.41 18.38
C LEU A 187 7.32 -18.43 18.27
N LYS A 188 7.93 -19.60 18.05
CA LYS A 188 9.39 -19.74 18.06
C LYS A 188 10.06 -19.36 16.74
N ILE A 189 9.35 -19.44 15.63
CA ILE A 189 9.93 -19.35 14.29
C ILE A 189 9.33 -18.17 13.52
N VAL A 190 8.00 -18.13 13.36
CA VAL A 190 7.33 -17.11 12.54
C VAL A 190 7.42 -15.72 13.18
N VAL A 191 7.07 -15.59 14.46
CA VAL A 191 7.06 -14.29 15.15
C VAL A 191 8.44 -13.60 15.12
N PRO A 192 9.57 -14.27 15.45
CA PRO A 192 10.89 -13.66 15.32
C PRO A 192 11.21 -13.21 13.88
N SER A 193 10.81 -13.98 12.87
CA SER A 193 11.03 -13.62 11.47
C SER A 193 10.22 -12.40 11.03
N VAL A 194 8.95 -12.34 11.46
CA VAL A 194 8.09 -11.16 11.26
C VAL A 194 8.70 -9.93 11.93
N LYS A 195 9.20 -10.06 13.17
CA LYS A 195 9.87 -8.95 13.90
C LYS A 195 11.11 -8.43 13.17
N ARG A 196 11.89 -9.29 12.53
CA ARG A 196 13.03 -8.85 11.69
C ARG A 196 12.57 -8.09 10.43
N GLY A 197 11.40 -8.41 9.90
CA GLY A 197 10.81 -7.82 8.69
C GLY A 197 9.99 -6.54 8.88
N ILE A 198 9.86 -6.04 10.11
CA ILE A 198 8.90 -5.00 10.51
C ILE A 198 9.03 -3.69 9.72
N GLN A 199 10.25 -3.34 9.29
CA GLN A 199 10.54 -2.11 8.57
C GLN A 199 10.12 -2.17 7.08
N LYS A 200 9.67 -3.32 6.59
CA LYS A 200 9.35 -3.56 5.18
C LYS A 200 7.84 -3.47 4.96
N THR A 201 7.35 -2.23 4.84
CA THR A 201 5.92 -1.95 4.99
C THR A 201 5.02 -2.68 4.01
N GLN A 202 5.41 -2.82 2.74
CA GLN A 202 4.57 -3.48 1.73
C GLN A 202 4.41 -4.98 1.97
N ALA A 203 5.50 -5.68 2.29
CA ALA A 203 5.47 -7.09 2.64
C ALA A 203 4.65 -7.31 3.92
N MET A 204 4.85 -6.44 4.93
CA MET A 204 4.14 -6.54 6.20
C MET A 204 2.64 -6.29 6.06
N PHE A 205 2.26 -5.30 5.26
CA PHE A 205 0.86 -5.06 4.92
C PHE A 205 0.23 -6.24 4.17
N SER A 206 0.98 -6.88 3.28
CA SER A 206 0.52 -8.08 2.56
C SER A 206 0.29 -9.25 3.52
N LEU A 207 1.16 -9.45 4.50
CA LEU A 207 0.98 -10.47 5.54
C LEU A 207 -0.24 -10.19 6.40
N LEU A 208 -0.34 -8.97 6.95
CA LEU A 208 -1.45 -8.55 7.80
C LEU A 208 -2.79 -8.68 7.09
N SER A 209 -2.88 -8.21 5.84
CA SER A 209 -4.11 -8.30 5.05
C SER A 209 -4.44 -9.74 4.65
N GLY A 210 -3.44 -10.57 4.38
CA GLY A 210 -3.61 -11.99 4.12
C GLY A 210 -4.17 -12.74 5.34
N ILE A 211 -3.61 -12.50 6.53
CA ILE A 211 -4.13 -13.07 7.79
C ILE A 211 -5.54 -12.55 8.08
N ALA A 212 -5.77 -11.23 7.95
CA ALA A 212 -7.07 -10.62 8.16
C ALA A 212 -8.16 -11.21 7.27
N LYS A 213 -7.90 -11.34 5.96
CA LYS A 213 -8.85 -11.99 5.03
C LYS A 213 -9.10 -13.44 5.40
N ALA A 214 -8.06 -14.20 5.75
CA ALA A 214 -8.20 -15.59 6.14
C ALA A 214 -9.09 -15.73 7.39
N ARG A 215 -8.87 -14.89 8.42
CA ARG A 215 -9.60 -14.92 9.70
C ARG A 215 -11.02 -14.33 9.63
N LEU A 216 -11.25 -13.32 8.79
CA LEU A 216 -12.58 -12.71 8.64
C LEU A 216 -13.50 -13.55 7.73
N ASN A 217 -12.95 -14.24 6.73
CA ASN A 217 -13.74 -15.04 5.78
C ASN A 217 -13.92 -16.51 6.20
N SER A 218 -13.14 -17.02 7.16
CA SER A 218 -13.17 -18.43 7.55
C SER A 218 -12.99 -18.61 9.05
N GLU A 219 -13.98 -19.24 9.68
CA GLU A 219 -13.92 -19.63 11.10
C GLU A 219 -12.85 -20.70 11.37
N ALA A 220 -12.48 -21.50 10.37
CA ALA A 220 -11.59 -22.66 10.51
C ALA A 220 -10.09 -22.29 10.57
N VAL A 221 -9.75 -21.01 10.39
CA VAL A 221 -8.34 -20.58 10.43
C VAL A 221 -7.88 -20.50 11.90
N SER A 222 -6.80 -21.23 12.19
CA SER A 222 -6.17 -21.41 13.50
C SER A 222 -6.05 -20.12 14.34
N GLU A 223 -6.59 -20.10 15.57
CA GLU A 223 -6.37 -19.06 16.61
C GLU A 223 -4.87 -18.67 16.75
N PRO A 224 -3.90 -19.59 16.66
CA PRO A 224 -2.48 -19.25 16.64
C PRO A 224 -2.01 -18.19 15.63
N LEU A 225 -2.71 -17.97 14.50
CA LEU A 225 -2.37 -16.87 13.60
C LEU A 225 -2.69 -15.48 14.17
N ASP A 226 -3.57 -15.40 15.17
CA ASP A 226 -3.91 -14.15 15.84
C ASP A 226 -2.67 -13.57 16.54
N ILE A 227 -1.79 -14.43 17.10
CA ILE A 227 -0.54 -13.99 17.72
C ILE A 227 0.43 -13.43 16.68
N VAL A 228 0.56 -14.08 15.52
CA VAL A 228 1.39 -13.59 14.42
C VAL A 228 0.88 -12.23 13.93
N PHE A 229 -0.44 -12.10 13.79
CA PHE A 229 -1.07 -10.84 13.42
C PHE A 229 -0.81 -9.75 14.46
N GLN A 230 -1.01 -10.03 15.75
CA GLN A 230 -0.80 -9.06 16.82
C GLN A 230 0.64 -8.54 16.84
N GLU A 231 1.63 -9.43 16.76
CA GLU A 231 3.04 -9.05 16.76
C GLU A 231 3.44 -8.28 15.48
N ALA A 232 2.93 -8.71 14.32
CA ALA A 232 3.11 -8.00 13.06
C ALA A 232 2.48 -6.59 13.11
N PHE A 233 1.26 -6.47 13.61
CA PHE A 233 0.50 -5.23 13.63
C PHE A 233 1.11 -4.24 14.60
N LEU A 234 1.41 -4.67 15.84
CA LEU A 234 2.08 -3.85 16.85
C LEU A 234 3.37 -3.22 16.30
N GLY A 235 4.14 -4.02 15.55
CA GLY A 235 5.36 -3.58 14.92
C GLY A 235 5.21 -2.63 13.74
N ALA A 236 4.18 -2.86 12.93
CA ALA A 236 3.97 -2.17 11.66
C ALA A 236 3.07 -0.95 11.77
N VAL A 237 2.30 -0.80 12.85
CA VAL A 237 1.24 0.21 12.97
C VAL A 237 1.74 1.63 12.73
N GLY A 238 2.94 1.96 13.20
CA GLY A 238 3.57 3.26 12.97
C GLY A 238 3.90 3.52 11.50
N ALA A 239 4.08 2.46 10.71
CA ALA A 239 4.31 2.53 9.27
C ALA A 239 3.01 2.52 8.46
N LEU A 240 1.96 1.80 8.88
CA LEU A 240 0.68 1.72 8.16
C LEU A 240 0.01 3.10 7.95
N GLY A 241 -0.67 3.30 6.82
CA GLY A 241 -1.38 4.54 6.49
C GLY A 241 -1.90 4.53 5.04
N LEU A 242 -2.55 5.61 4.61
CA LEU A 242 -3.14 5.67 3.26
C LEU A 242 -2.18 6.13 2.16
N GLU A 243 -1.11 6.84 2.51
CA GLU A 243 -0.12 7.39 1.56
C GLU A 243 0.80 6.34 0.93
N GLN A 244 0.85 5.12 1.48
CA GLN A 244 1.73 4.05 0.99
C GLN A 244 1.19 3.34 -0.24
N HIS A 245 -0.01 3.70 -0.68
CA HIS A 245 -0.72 3.04 -1.76
C HIS A 245 -0.86 3.91 -3.01
N ASP A 246 -0.32 5.13 -2.99
CA ASP A 246 -0.14 5.90 -4.21
C ASP A 246 1.02 5.26 -4.97
N ASP A 247 0.68 4.58 -6.06
CA ASP A 247 1.58 3.96 -7.02
C ASP A 247 2.63 4.99 -7.47
N VAL A 248 3.79 4.99 -6.79
CA VAL A 248 4.90 5.97 -6.96
C VAL A 248 5.42 5.98 -8.41
N ASP A 249 5.09 4.96 -9.19
CA ASP A 249 5.51 4.80 -10.58
C ASP A 249 4.56 5.39 -11.62
N LYS A 250 3.39 5.94 -11.23
CA LYS A 250 2.60 6.71 -12.18
C LYS A 250 3.18 8.12 -12.30
N PRO A 251 3.75 8.50 -13.46
CA PRO A 251 4.24 9.85 -13.66
C PRO A 251 3.09 10.82 -13.34
N PRO A 252 3.37 11.93 -12.63
CA PRO A 252 2.35 12.91 -12.33
C PRO A 252 1.65 13.26 -13.65
N PRO A 253 0.31 13.22 -13.70
CA PRO A 253 -0.42 13.53 -14.93
C PRO A 253 0.15 14.86 -15.46
N PRO A 254 0.58 14.90 -16.75
CA PRO A 254 1.36 16.01 -17.29
C PRO A 254 0.66 17.29 -16.90
N HIS A 255 1.38 18.18 -16.18
CA HIS A 255 0.88 19.41 -15.57
C HIS A 255 -0.33 19.92 -16.35
N ARG A 256 -1.53 19.54 -15.90
CA ARG A 256 -2.75 20.12 -16.45
C ARG A 256 -2.66 21.55 -16.01
N THR A 257 -2.24 22.40 -16.96
CA THR A 257 -2.33 23.85 -16.90
C THR A 257 -3.57 24.18 -16.10
N THR A 258 -3.38 24.74 -14.90
CA THR A 258 -4.39 25.31 -14.01
C THR A 258 -5.75 25.47 -14.69
N TYR A 259 -6.53 24.39 -14.77
CA TYR A 259 -7.91 24.44 -15.21
C TYR A 259 -8.68 24.73 -13.95
N PRO A 260 -9.20 25.97 -13.77
CA PRO A 260 -9.88 26.32 -12.56
C PRO A 260 -11.19 25.55 -12.55
N TYR A 261 -11.31 24.61 -11.61
CA TYR A 261 -12.58 24.15 -11.07
C TYR A 261 -13.55 23.49 -12.06
N ASN A 262 -13.25 22.34 -12.68
CA ASN A 262 -14.34 21.61 -13.32
C ASN A 262 -14.17 20.10 -13.53
N TYR A 263 -13.71 19.32 -12.55
CA TYR A 263 -13.95 17.87 -12.55
C TYR A 263 -14.04 17.33 -11.13
N TYR A 264 -15.17 17.54 -10.46
CA TYR A 264 -15.60 16.52 -9.50
C TYR A 264 -15.96 15.30 -10.35
N ILE A 265 -15.06 14.33 -10.40
CA ILE A 265 -15.37 13.01 -10.94
C ILE A 265 -16.34 12.39 -9.92
N PRO A 266 -17.60 12.09 -10.31
CA PRO A 266 -18.52 11.40 -9.42
C PRO A 266 -17.87 10.11 -8.93
N LEU A 267 -17.91 9.83 -7.63
CA LEU A 267 -17.38 8.57 -7.08
C LEU A 267 -18.01 7.34 -7.75
N SER A 268 -19.23 7.46 -8.27
CA SER A 268 -19.91 6.42 -9.04
C SER A 268 -19.17 6.00 -10.32
N ASN A 269 -18.19 6.78 -10.79
CA ASN A 269 -17.31 6.40 -11.90
C ASN A 269 -16.05 5.64 -11.44
N CYS A 270 -15.68 5.71 -10.16
CA CYS A 270 -14.68 4.81 -9.56
C CYS A 270 -15.41 3.52 -9.16
N ARG A 271 -15.66 2.66 -10.15
CA ARG A 271 -16.49 1.46 -9.96
C ARG A 271 -15.92 0.44 -8.97
N ASP A 272 -14.62 0.48 -8.68
CA ASP A 272 -13.99 -0.39 -7.71
C ASP A 272 -13.02 0.41 -6.83
N ASP A 273 -13.22 0.36 -5.51
CA ASP A 273 -12.25 0.91 -4.56
C ASP A 273 -10.92 0.13 -4.72
N PRO A 274 -9.76 0.80 -4.65
CA PRO A 274 -8.46 0.12 -4.70
C PRO A 274 -8.38 -1.06 -3.72
N PRO A 275 -7.90 -2.25 -4.15
CA PRO A 275 -7.80 -3.42 -3.28
C PRO A 275 -7.03 -3.17 -1.98
N ALA A 276 -6.10 -2.23 -2.01
CA ALA A 276 -5.36 -1.79 -0.83
C ALA A 276 -6.25 -1.24 0.29
N TYR A 277 -7.34 -0.51 -0.02
CA TYR A 277 -8.23 0.02 1.01
C TYR A 277 -9.08 -1.08 1.65
N LYS A 278 -9.58 -2.02 0.85
CA LYS A 278 -10.26 -3.22 1.39
C LYS A 278 -9.33 -4.07 2.25
N ASN A 279 -8.06 -4.18 1.85
CA ASN A 279 -7.02 -4.86 2.65
C ASN A 279 -6.81 -4.17 4.00
N LEU A 280 -6.66 -2.83 4.01
CA LEU A 280 -6.45 -2.06 5.23
C LEU A 280 -7.68 -2.11 6.14
N ALA A 281 -8.88 -2.02 5.58
CA ALA A 281 -10.13 -2.18 6.31
C ALA A 281 -10.23 -3.56 6.98
N SER A 282 -9.82 -4.62 6.29
CA SER A 282 -9.77 -5.98 6.85
C SER A 282 -8.79 -6.06 8.03
N VAL A 283 -7.61 -5.45 7.90
CA VAL A 283 -6.62 -5.38 8.99
C VAL A 283 -7.18 -4.64 10.20
N ILE A 284 -7.83 -3.48 9.99
CA ILE A 284 -8.47 -2.70 11.06
C ILE A 284 -9.54 -3.53 11.78
N CYS A 285 -10.41 -4.21 11.03
CA CYS A 285 -11.47 -5.04 11.60
C CYS A 285 -10.91 -6.21 12.41
N LEU A 286 -9.91 -6.93 11.89
CA LEU A 286 -9.28 -8.02 12.65
C LEU A 286 -8.58 -7.50 13.91
N ALA A 287 -7.85 -6.38 13.82
CA ALA A 287 -7.18 -5.77 14.98
C ALA A 287 -8.19 -5.41 16.08
N TYR A 288 -9.37 -4.90 15.71
CA TYR A 288 -10.44 -4.62 16.66
C TYR A 288 -10.97 -5.90 17.31
N LYS A 289 -11.26 -6.93 16.50
CA LYS A 289 -11.72 -8.25 16.99
C LYS A 289 -10.72 -8.88 17.97
N LEU A 290 -9.44 -8.60 17.81
CA LEU A 290 -8.35 -9.07 18.69
C LEU A 290 -8.05 -8.12 19.87
N GLY A 291 -8.84 -7.06 20.07
CA GLY A 291 -8.71 -6.14 21.20
C GLY A 291 -7.51 -5.19 21.14
N MET A 292 -6.94 -4.97 19.95
CA MET A 292 -5.75 -4.10 19.75
C MET A 292 -6.13 -2.60 19.66
N ASN A 293 -6.93 -2.14 20.62
CA ASN A 293 -7.48 -0.78 20.60
C ASN A 293 -6.40 0.33 20.66
N PRO A 294 -5.33 0.25 21.49
CA PRO A 294 -4.31 1.30 21.53
C PRO A 294 -3.56 1.49 20.21
N GLU A 295 -3.24 0.38 19.54
CA GLU A 295 -2.59 0.38 18.24
C GLU A 295 -3.55 0.91 17.16
N LEU A 296 -4.83 0.53 17.21
CA LEU A 296 -5.85 1.08 16.32
C LEU A 296 -6.01 2.60 16.47
N GLU A 297 -6.05 3.12 17.69
CA GLU A 297 -6.11 4.57 17.93
C GLU A 297 -4.89 5.28 17.32
N THR A 298 -3.71 4.68 17.44
CA THR A 298 -2.48 5.21 16.82
C THR A 298 -2.61 5.27 15.30
N LEU A 299 -3.15 4.22 14.68
CA LEU A 299 -3.42 4.18 13.24
C LEU A 299 -4.47 5.20 12.83
N PHE A 300 -5.57 5.34 13.59
CA PHE A 300 -6.66 6.26 13.30
C PHE A 300 -6.21 7.72 13.42
N LEU A 301 -5.42 8.06 14.42
CA LEU A 301 -4.80 9.38 14.56
C LEU A 301 -3.92 9.70 13.35
N LYS A 302 -3.11 8.74 12.90
CA LYS A 302 -2.25 8.92 11.72
C LYS A 302 -3.03 9.09 10.43
N ILE A 303 -4.06 8.27 10.18
CA ILE A 303 -4.92 8.42 8.99
C ILE A 303 -5.65 9.77 9.03
N SER A 304 -6.12 10.18 10.22
CA SER A 304 -6.77 11.48 10.42
C SER A 304 -5.82 12.65 10.17
N SER A 305 -4.56 12.57 10.63
CA SER A 305 -3.56 13.60 10.34
C SER A 305 -3.21 13.65 8.85
N GLN A 306 -3.10 12.51 8.17
CA GLN A 306 -2.93 12.46 6.72
C GLN A 306 -4.09 13.16 5.99
N ALA A 307 -5.34 12.95 6.42
CA ALA A 307 -6.49 13.66 5.86
C ALA A 307 -6.41 15.19 6.13
N ALA A 308 -6.02 15.57 7.34
CA ALA A 308 -5.87 16.98 7.72
C ALA A 308 -4.73 17.69 6.95
N GLU A 309 -3.74 16.97 6.44
CA GLU A 309 -2.62 17.52 5.67
C GLU A 309 -2.77 17.39 4.14
N ALA A 310 -3.62 16.48 3.65
CA ALA A 310 -3.78 16.21 2.22
C ALA A 310 -4.39 17.37 1.41
N ASP A 311 -4.13 17.40 0.12
CA ASP A 311 -4.82 18.31 -0.80
C ASP A 311 -6.26 17.88 -1.09
N ASP A 312 -7.07 18.82 -1.59
CA ASP A 312 -8.49 18.60 -1.92
C ASP A 312 -8.71 17.46 -2.93
N SER A 313 -7.73 17.21 -3.81
CA SER A 313 -7.83 16.20 -4.88
C SER A 313 -7.65 14.77 -4.36
N ALA A 314 -6.98 14.59 -3.21
CA ALA A 314 -6.81 13.29 -2.58
C ALA A 314 -8.10 12.76 -1.94
N PHE A 315 -9.09 13.61 -1.61
CA PHE A 315 -10.27 13.17 -0.86
C PHE A 315 -11.15 12.17 -1.61
N PRO A 316 -11.63 12.44 -2.84
CA PRO A 316 -12.49 11.49 -3.54
C PRO A 316 -11.78 10.15 -3.78
N GLY A 317 -10.55 10.18 -4.31
CA GLY A 317 -9.83 8.98 -4.71
C GLY A 317 -9.32 8.14 -3.53
N ARG A 318 -8.79 8.79 -2.48
CA ARG A 318 -8.08 8.12 -1.39
C ARG A 318 -8.94 7.96 -0.14
N PHE A 319 -9.34 9.07 0.47
CA PHE A 319 -9.96 9.05 1.79
C PHE A 319 -11.41 8.56 1.75
N LEU A 320 -12.21 9.00 0.77
CA LEU A 320 -13.62 8.59 0.67
C LEU A 320 -13.74 7.14 0.20
N SER A 321 -12.92 6.70 -0.76
CA SER A 321 -12.81 5.29 -1.14
C SER A 321 -12.40 4.40 0.04
N PHE A 322 -11.44 4.87 0.87
CA PHE A 322 -11.08 4.16 2.09
C PHE A 322 -12.24 4.06 3.08
N LEU A 323 -12.93 5.18 3.37
CA LEU A 323 -14.09 5.17 4.27
C LEU A 323 -15.21 4.24 3.77
N ARG A 324 -15.47 4.21 2.47
CA ARG A 324 -16.43 3.27 1.86
C ARG A 324 -16.00 1.82 2.07
N SER A 325 -14.75 1.49 1.71
CA SER A 325 -14.19 0.15 1.92
C SER A 325 -14.22 -0.27 3.39
N LEU A 326 -13.94 0.66 4.31
CA LEU A 326 -14.00 0.42 5.74
C LEU A 326 -15.44 0.16 6.22
N ALA A 327 -16.40 1.02 5.86
CA ALA A 327 -17.79 0.83 6.24
C ALA A 327 -18.36 -0.48 5.70
N SER A 328 -18.08 -0.81 4.43
CA SER A 328 -18.48 -2.07 3.81
C SER A 328 -17.90 -3.28 4.55
N THR A 329 -16.61 -3.23 4.91
CA THR A 329 -15.95 -4.33 5.64
C THR A 329 -16.50 -4.48 7.06
N ILE A 330 -16.80 -3.37 7.75
CA ILE A 330 -17.42 -3.40 9.08
C ILE A 330 -18.82 -4.01 8.99
N HIS A 331 -19.62 -3.60 8.01
CA HIS A 331 -20.96 -4.15 7.79
C HIS A 331 -20.92 -5.67 7.55
N GLU A 332 -19.98 -6.15 6.72
CA GLU A 332 -19.86 -7.57 6.37
C GLU A 332 -19.35 -8.41 7.54
N SER A 333 -18.38 -7.91 8.30
CA SER A 333 -17.60 -8.73 9.23
C SER A 333 -17.86 -8.46 10.71
N LEU A 334 -18.24 -7.24 11.09
CA LEU A 334 -18.33 -6.78 12.49
C LEU A 334 -19.40 -5.69 12.70
N PRO A 335 -20.71 -5.95 12.48
CA PRO A 335 -21.75 -4.90 12.57
C PRO A 335 -21.84 -4.17 13.91
N VAL A 336 -21.45 -4.83 15.01
CA VAL A 336 -21.44 -4.26 16.37
C VAL A 336 -20.48 -3.07 16.50
N VAL A 337 -19.48 -2.97 15.61
CA VAL A 337 -18.41 -1.96 15.68
C VAL A 337 -18.85 -0.59 15.19
N LEU A 338 -20.00 -0.50 14.52
CA LEU A 338 -20.52 0.76 13.98
C LEU A 338 -20.81 1.82 15.06
N GLU A 339 -20.97 1.41 16.33
CA GLU A 339 -21.26 2.30 17.46
C GLU A 339 -20.03 2.60 18.33
N VAL A 340 -18.86 2.11 17.95
CA VAL A 340 -17.62 2.32 18.69
C VAL A 340 -17.09 3.74 18.43
N SER A 341 -16.83 4.49 19.50
CA SER A 341 -16.41 5.90 19.45
C SER A 341 -15.17 6.15 18.59
N SER A 342 -14.21 5.22 18.58
CA SER A 342 -12.97 5.33 17.80
C SER A 342 -13.23 5.35 16.30
N PHE A 343 -14.13 4.48 15.82
CA PHE A 343 -14.54 4.44 14.41
C PHE A 343 -15.34 5.68 14.05
N GLN A 344 -16.27 6.10 14.92
CA GLN A 344 -17.01 7.34 14.71
C GLN A 344 -16.07 8.55 14.59
N SER A 345 -15.10 8.67 15.50
CA SER A 345 -14.10 9.74 15.49
C SER A 345 -13.26 9.74 14.20
N LEU A 346 -12.85 8.57 13.70
CA LEU A 346 -12.14 8.47 12.42
C LEU A 346 -12.98 8.99 11.25
N PHE A 347 -14.23 8.50 11.12
CA PHE A 347 -15.14 8.92 10.04
C PHE A 347 -15.42 10.42 10.13
N GLN A 348 -15.77 10.92 11.32
CA GLN A 348 -16.05 12.33 11.54
C GLN A 348 -14.84 13.21 11.25
N SER A 349 -13.63 12.81 11.65
CA SER A 349 -12.40 13.59 11.43
C SER A 349 -12.05 13.68 9.94
N ILE A 350 -12.11 12.56 9.22
CA ILE A 350 -11.81 12.53 7.78
C ILE A 350 -12.87 13.31 6.99
N LEU A 351 -14.16 13.12 7.30
CA LEU A 351 -15.24 13.84 6.62
C LEU A 351 -15.25 15.33 6.95
N SER A 352 -14.91 15.73 8.17
CA SER A 352 -14.77 17.15 8.51
C SER A 352 -13.62 17.77 7.74
N SER A 353 -12.48 17.10 7.66
CA SER A 353 -11.34 17.54 6.84
C SER A 353 -11.73 17.64 5.36
N CYS A 354 -12.51 16.67 4.86
CA CYS A 354 -13.04 16.68 3.51
C CYS A 354 -13.91 17.91 3.29
N VAL A 355 -14.92 18.14 4.14
CA VAL A 355 -15.85 19.26 4.01
C VAL A 355 -15.12 20.60 4.12
N GLU A 356 -14.23 20.79 5.10
CA GLU A 356 -13.49 22.04 5.29
C GLU A 356 -12.63 22.44 4.09
N LYS A 357 -12.06 21.45 3.41
CA LYS A 357 -11.14 21.65 2.27
C LYS A 357 -11.87 21.71 0.93
N THR A 358 -12.78 20.78 0.72
CA THR A 358 -13.43 20.59 -0.58
C THR A 358 -14.67 21.46 -0.76
N MET A 359 -15.31 21.89 0.35
CA MET A 359 -16.43 22.81 0.31
C MET A 359 -15.99 24.22 0.66
N PHE A 360 -15.97 25.08 -0.35
CA PHE A 360 -15.77 26.50 -0.14
C PHE A 360 -16.84 27.06 0.78
N LYS A 361 -16.46 28.07 1.58
CA LYS A 361 -17.42 28.87 2.33
C LYS A 361 -18.51 29.40 1.39
N GLU A 362 -19.74 29.45 1.89
CA GLU A 362 -20.85 30.03 1.13
C GLU A 362 -20.41 31.42 0.62
N PRO A 363 -20.57 31.71 -0.68
CA PRO A 363 -20.17 32.99 -1.22
C PRO A 363 -20.90 34.12 -0.51
N ASP A 364 -20.15 34.97 0.20
CA ASP A 364 -20.72 36.14 0.85
C ASP A 364 -21.49 37.00 -0.17
N PRO A 365 -22.67 37.52 0.19
CA PRO A 365 -23.34 38.50 -0.64
C PRO A 365 -22.37 39.68 -0.87
N PRO A 366 -22.25 40.17 -2.12
CA PRO A 366 -21.39 41.30 -2.39
C PRO A 366 -21.82 42.49 -1.55
N LYS A 367 -20.88 43.03 -0.75
CA LYS A 367 -21.13 44.13 0.19
C LYS A 367 -21.54 45.42 -0.51
N ASP A 368 -21.13 45.58 -1.76
CA ASP A 368 -21.41 46.74 -2.59
C ASP A 368 -21.46 46.37 -4.09
N TRP A 369 -21.81 47.37 -4.91
CA TRP A 369 -21.79 47.27 -6.37
C TRP A 369 -20.41 47.57 -6.96
N LYS A 370 -19.31 47.55 -6.21
CA LYS A 370 -17.99 47.79 -6.82
C LYS A 370 -17.61 46.63 -7.75
N ARG A 371 -16.95 46.99 -8.85
CA ARG A 371 -16.38 46.06 -9.84
C ARG A 371 -14.96 46.52 -10.18
N GLU A 372 -14.14 45.60 -10.65
CA GLU A 372 -12.79 45.92 -11.15
C GLU A 372 -12.87 46.90 -12.32
N LYS A 373 -11.88 47.81 -12.38
CA LYS A 373 -11.70 48.71 -13.54
C LYS A 373 -11.41 47.89 -14.79
N ARG A 374 -11.96 48.31 -15.92
CA ARG A 374 -11.84 47.65 -17.24
C ARG A 374 -11.33 48.59 -18.33
N GLY A 375 -11.15 49.87 -18.01
CA GLY A 375 -10.75 50.88 -18.94
C GLY A 375 -9.33 50.71 -19.47
N CYS A 376 -9.07 51.25 -20.66
CA CYS A 376 -7.72 51.38 -21.23
C CYS A 376 -7.08 52.74 -20.96
N GLY A 377 -7.63 53.53 -20.02
CA GLY A 377 -7.14 54.88 -19.66
C GLY A 377 -7.66 56.04 -20.52
N CYS A 378 -8.45 55.78 -21.57
CA CYS A 378 -9.09 56.85 -22.35
C CYS A 378 -10.20 57.54 -21.55
N ASN A 379 -10.62 58.75 -21.97
CA ASN A 379 -11.60 59.55 -21.21
C ASN A 379 -12.92 58.81 -20.95
N ASP A 380 -13.46 58.10 -21.95
CA ASP A 380 -14.69 57.30 -21.78
C ASP A 380 -14.50 56.12 -20.83
N CYS A 381 -13.36 55.45 -20.95
CA CYS A 381 -12.99 54.35 -20.07
C CYS A 381 -12.82 54.82 -18.63
N ASN A 382 -12.31 56.02 -18.39
CA ASN A 382 -12.17 56.58 -17.04
C ASN A 382 -13.54 56.86 -16.40
N LEU A 383 -14.50 57.38 -17.17
CA LEU A 383 -15.89 57.56 -16.71
C LEU A 383 -16.57 56.23 -16.42
N MET A 384 -16.39 55.25 -17.31
CA MET A 384 -16.87 53.89 -17.11
C MET A 384 -16.25 53.26 -15.86
N ASP A 385 -14.93 53.38 -15.67
CA ASP A 385 -14.23 52.85 -14.50
C ASP A 385 -14.66 53.53 -13.21
N ALA A 386 -14.90 54.84 -13.24
CA ALA A 386 -15.46 55.58 -12.11
C ALA A 386 -16.85 55.04 -11.73
N PHE A 387 -17.69 54.72 -12.71
CA PHE A 387 -18.96 54.01 -12.47
C PHE A 387 -18.73 52.61 -11.89
N LEU A 388 -17.81 51.81 -12.47
CA LEU A 388 -17.55 50.43 -12.03
C LEU A 388 -17.11 50.35 -10.57
N VAL A 389 -16.24 51.27 -10.12
CA VAL A 389 -15.75 51.30 -8.73
C VAL A 389 -16.70 52.02 -7.76
N HIS A 390 -17.84 52.55 -8.23
CA HIS A 390 -18.80 53.20 -7.37
C HIS A 390 -19.60 52.16 -6.55
N PRO A 391 -19.68 52.29 -5.21
CA PRO A 391 -20.31 51.28 -4.35
C PRO A 391 -21.83 51.20 -4.50
N ASP A 392 -22.52 52.32 -4.75
CA ASP A 392 -24.00 52.34 -4.72
C ASP A 392 -24.66 52.42 -6.10
N LYS A 393 -23.87 52.53 -7.18
CA LYS A 393 -24.42 52.67 -8.53
C LYS A 393 -24.51 51.31 -9.21
N GLU A 394 -25.74 50.84 -9.38
CA GLU A 394 -26.06 49.62 -10.11
C GLU A 394 -26.08 49.87 -11.63
N VAL A 395 -26.65 50.98 -12.09
CA VAL A 395 -26.86 51.30 -13.50
C VAL A 395 -26.34 52.69 -13.83
N ASP A 396 -25.70 52.84 -14.99
CA ASP A 396 -25.36 54.14 -15.57
C ASP A 396 -25.50 54.11 -17.09
N THR A 397 -25.69 55.28 -17.71
CA THR A 397 -25.90 55.41 -19.16
C THR A 397 -24.89 56.36 -19.78
N PHE A 398 -24.10 55.86 -20.73
CA PHE A 398 -23.09 56.62 -21.43
C PHE A 398 -23.60 57.03 -22.82
N PHE A 399 -23.95 58.31 -22.99
CA PHE A 399 -24.41 58.87 -24.28
C PHE A 399 -23.21 59.23 -25.17
N ILE A 400 -22.76 58.27 -25.98
CA ILE A 400 -21.58 58.39 -26.84
C ILE A 400 -21.85 57.83 -28.24
N ASN A 401 -21.08 58.30 -29.22
CA ASN A 401 -21.23 57.88 -30.62
C ASN A 401 -20.87 56.38 -30.82
N GLY A 402 -21.27 55.82 -31.97
CA GLY A 402 -21.17 54.38 -32.25
C GLY A 402 -19.79 53.75 -32.03
N PRO A 403 -18.70 54.32 -32.59
CA PRO A 403 -17.35 53.76 -32.40
C PRO A 403 -16.91 53.73 -30.93
N ARG A 404 -17.16 54.81 -30.18
CA ARG A 404 -16.83 54.91 -28.75
C ARG A 404 -17.69 53.96 -27.91
N ARG A 405 -18.97 53.79 -28.26
CA ARG A 405 -19.87 52.80 -27.64
C ARG A 405 -19.37 51.37 -27.84
N LYS A 406 -18.99 51.02 -29.08
CA LYS A 406 -18.43 49.69 -29.39
C LYS A 406 -17.14 49.43 -28.63
N HIS A 407 -16.30 50.47 -28.48
CA HIS A 407 -15.10 50.40 -27.66
C HIS A 407 -15.40 50.06 -26.20
N LEU A 408 -16.30 50.81 -25.52
CA LEU A 408 -16.69 50.50 -24.13
C LEU A 408 -17.30 49.11 -23.98
N SER A 409 -18.21 48.73 -24.88
CA SER A 409 -18.81 47.38 -24.86
C SER A 409 -17.75 46.28 -25.01
N THR A 410 -16.73 46.48 -25.85
CA THR A 410 -15.62 45.55 -26.02
C THR A 410 -14.78 45.45 -24.74
N GLN A 411 -14.47 46.58 -24.08
CA GLN A 411 -13.70 46.56 -22.82
C GLN A 411 -14.46 45.86 -21.70
N LEU A 412 -15.76 46.10 -21.58
CA LEU A 412 -16.62 45.44 -20.60
C LEU A 412 -16.76 43.93 -20.88
N SER A 413 -16.67 43.51 -22.15
CA SER A 413 -16.77 42.09 -22.55
C SER A 413 -15.44 41.32 -22.41
N ARG A 414 -14.29 42.00 -22.44
CA ARG A 414 -12.94 41.39 -22.38
C ARG A 414 -12.61 40.66 -21.07
N CYS A 415 -13.42 40.87 -20.03
CA CYS A 415 -13.23 40.29 -18.70
C CYS A 415 -14.50 39.63 -18.17
N SER A 416 -15.31 39.04 -19.06
CA SER A 416 -15.95 37.78 -18.67
C SER A 416 -14.81 36.91 -18.16
N SER A 417 -14.84 36.57 -16.88
CA SER A 417 -13.77 35.84 -16.19
C SER A 417 -13.39 34.57 -16.96
N TYR A 418 -12.32 33.87 -16.53
CA TYR A 418 -11.95 32.54 -17.01
C TYR A 418 -13.14 31.54 -17.11
N ASP A 419 -14.27 31.85 -16.47
CA ASP A 419 -15.58 31.23 -16.68
C ASP A 419 -16.51 32.12 -17.55
N ALA A 420 -16.72 31.72 -18.80
CA ALA A 420 -17.61 32.38 -19.77
C ALA A 420 -19.09 32.44 -19.34
N SER A 421 -19.47 31.69 -18.29
CA SER A 421 -20.83 31.70 -17.73
C SER A 421 -21.09 32.87 -16.76
N GLN A 422 -20.06 33.64 -16.41
CA GLN A 422 -20.13 34.64 -15.35
C GLN A 422 -20.22 36.06 -15.92
N LYS A 423 -21.44 36.49 -16.26
CA LYS A 423 -21.71 37.90 -16.59
C LYS A 423 -21.72 38.74 -15.32
N HIS A 424 -20.80 39.70 -15.22
CA HIS A 424 -20.78 40.69 -14.14
C HIS A 424 -21.53 41.97 -14.50
N ILE A 425 -21.79 42.16 -15.79
CA ILE A 425 -22.30 43.39 -16.38
C ILE A 425 -23.25 43.00 -17.51
N ASP A 426 -24.44 43.60 -17.51
CA ASP A 426 -25.39 43.56 -18.60
C ASP A 426 -25.33 44.87 -19.39
N LEU A 427 -25.40 44.77 -20.72
CA LEU A 427 -25.26 45.87 -21.65
C LEU A 427 -26.51 45.97 -22.50
N SER A 428 -27.16 47.14 -22.47
CA SER A 428 -28.28 47.44 -23.37
C SER A 428 -28.12 48.82 -24.01
N GLU A 429 -28.85 49.06 -25.11
CA GLU A 429 -28.84 50.35 -25.80
C GLU A 429 -30.11 51.14 -25.47
N ASN A 430 -29.95 52.39 -25.04
CA ASN A 430 -31.03 53.35 -24.92
C ASN A 430 -31.10 54.21 -26.19
N ARG A 431 -32.14 53.99 -27.00
CA ARG A 431 -32.35 54.66 -28.30
C ARG A 431 -33.23 55.92 -28.22
N ILE A 432 -33.59 56.37 -27.02
CA ILE A 432 -34.49 57.52 -26.83
C ILE A 432 -33.83 58.85 -27.28
N LYS A 433 -32.51 58.99 -27.13
CA LYS A 433 -31.77 60.23 -27.47
C LYS A 433 -30.65 59.94 -28.45
N SER A 434 -30.31 60.93 -29.29
CA SER A 434 -29.10 60.93 -30.12
C SER A 434 -28.01 61.78 -29.46
N PRO A 435 -26.77 61.27 -29.30
CA PRO A 435 -26.32 59.92 -29.66
C PRO A 435 -26.92 58.84 -28.75
N PHE A 436 -27.14 57.61 -29.25
CA PHE A 436 -27.71 56.50 -28.45
C PHE A 436 -26.84 56.20 -27.23
N GLY A 437 -27.50 55.97 -26.08
CA GLY A 437 -26.84 55.66 -24.81
C GLY A 437 -26.46 54.18 -24.69
N LEU A 438 -25.28 53.89 -24.17
CA LEU A 438 -24.92 52.55 -23.66
C LEU A 438 -25.33 52.47 -22.19
N VAL A 439 -26.36 51.68 -21.89
CA VAL A 439 -26.76 51.38 -20.53
C VAL A 439 -25.90 50.24 -20.01
N VAL A 440 -25.15 50.50 -18.96
CA VAL A 440 -24.29 49.53 -18.29
C VAL A 440 -24.92 49.22 -16.94
N LYS A 441 -25.40 47.98 -16.76
CA LYS A 441 -26.00 47.50 -15.52
C LYS A 441 -25.06 46.49 -14.88
N LYS A 442 -24.64 46.73 -13.64
CA LYS A 442 -23.93 45.73 -12.84
C LYS A 442 -24.93 44.69 -12.38
N VAL A 443 -24.63 43.42 -12.61
CA VAL A 443 -25.50 42.31 -12.18
C VAL A 443 -24.88 41.56 -11.01
N LEU A 444 -25.75 40.93 -10.22
CA LEU A 444 -25.37 39.99 -9.16
C LEU A 444 -25.32 38.55 -9.66
N ASP A 445 -25.53 38.31 -10.96
CA ASP A 445 -25.56 36.97 -11.56
C ASP A 445 -24.31 36.15 -11.22
N PHE A 446 -23.13 36.77 -11.12
CA PHE A 446 -21.93 36.08 -10.64
C PHE A 446 -22.07 35.53 -9.21
N HIS A 447 -22.67 36.28 -8.28
CA HIS A 447 -22.94 35.80 -6.92
C HIS A 447 -23.96 34.66 -6.95
N TYR A 448 -25.08 34.82 -7.66
CA TYR A 448 -26.09 33.77 -7.80
C TYR A 448 -25.54 32.49 -8.45
N SER A 449 -24.69 32.62 -9.47
CA SER A 449 -24.00 31.51 -10.13
C SER A 449 -23.03 30.82 -9.16
N ARG A 450 -22.26 31.59 -8.38
CA ARG A 450 -21.38 31.03 -7.33
C ARG A 450 -22.17 30.31 -6.24
N VAL A 451 -23.27 30.88 -5.76
CA VAL A 451 -24.16 30.25 -4.77
C VAL A 451 -24.81 29.00 -5.35
N SER A 452 -25.30 29.04 -6.59
CA SER A 452 -25.91 27.88 -7.26
C SER A 452 -24.90 26.76 -7.46
N ARG A 453 -23.67 27.10 -7.85
CA ARG A 453 -22.56 26.17 -7.96
C ARG A 453 -22.18 25.57 -6.61
N TRP A 454 -22.01 26.41 -5.59
CA TRP A 454 -21.74 25.98 -4.22
C TRP A 454 -22.82 25.01 -3.71
N LYS A 455 -24.11 25.29 -3.97
CA LYS A 455 -25.22 24.37 -3.66
C LYS A 455 -25.09 23.03 -4.38
N LYS A 456 -24.73 23.05 -5.67
CA LYS A 456 -24.53 21.84 -6.50
C LYS A 456 -23.35 21.01 -6.01
N ASP A 457 -22.23 21.65 -5.68
CA ASP A 457 -21.03 20.99 -5.16
C ASP A 457 -21.34 20.37 -3.78
N GLY A 458 -22.10 21.07 -2.93
CA GLY A 458 -22.59 20.52 -1.67
C GLY A 458 -23.55 19.34 -1.81
N GLU A 459 -24.44 19.36 -2.80
CA GLU A 459 -25.31 18.22 -3.09
C GLU A 459 -24.53 17.02 -3.64
N THR A 460 -23.49 17.28 -4.43
CA THR A 460 -22.58 16.26 -4.94
C THR A 460 -21.83 15.60 -3.78
N MET A 461 -21.27 16.39 -2.87
CA MET A 461 -20.60 15.88 -1.67
C MET A 461 -21.56 15.09 -0.77
N ARG A 462 -22.80 15.55 -0.58
CA ARG A 462 -23.82 14.81 0.17
C ARG A 462 -24.12 13.46 -0.45
N THR A 463 -24.26 13.41 -1.77
CA THR A 463 -24.49 12.16 -2.50
C THR A 463 -23.33 11.20 -2.30
N ILE A 464 -22.10 11.71 -2.42
CA ILE A 464 -20.88 10.97 -2.14
C ILE A 464 -20.86 10.40 -0.70
N ILE A 465 -21.20 11.19 0.31
CA ILE A 465 -21.24 10.77 1.71
C ILE A 465 -22.33 9.72 1.92
N ARG A 466 -23.52 9.89 1.31
CA ARG A 466 -24.61 8.90 1.35
C ARG A 466 -24.22 7.56 0.72
N ASP A 467 -23.34 7.58 -0.27
CA ASP A 467 -22.85 6.39 -0.96
C ASP A 467 -21.67 5.69 -0.24
N LEU A 468 -21.28 6.15 0.96
CA LEU A 468 -20.23 5.48 1.74
C LEU A 468 -20.72 4.20 2.42
N ALA A 469 -21.96 4.16 2.87
CA ALA A 469 -22.54 3.04 3.62
C ALA A 469 -24.07 3.07 3.56
N PRO A 470 -24.76 1.96 3.87
CA PRO A 470 -26.21 1.96 4.07
C PRO A 470 -26.64 3.03 5.09
N PRO A 471 -27.81 3.69 4.92
CA PRO A 471 -28.21 4.82 5.76
C PRO A 471 -28.22 4.53 7.27
N ALA A 472 -28.60 3.32 7.66
CA ALA A 472 -28.61 2.89 9.07
C ALA A 472 -27.19 2.84 9.66
N ASP A 473 -26.23 2.30 8.92
CA ASP A 473 -24.85 2.15 9.34
C ASP A 473 -24.14 3.50 9.35
N LEU A 474 -24.39 4.32 8.31
CA LEU A 474 -23.86 5.67 8.24
C LEU A 474 -24.36 6.52 9.41
N LYS A 475 -25.61 6.36 9.84
CA LYS A 475 -26.14 7.04 11.03
C LYS A 475 -25.41 6.61 12.31
N LYS A 476 -25.08 5.32 12.46
CA LYS A 476 -24.28 4.82 13.59
C LYS A 476 -22.85 5.35 13.57
N LEU A 477 -22.21 5.36 12.40
CA LEU A 477 -20.82 5.84 12.23
C LEU A 477 -20.69 7.35 12.41
N LEU A 478 -21.70 8.13 12.02
CA LEU A 478 -21.65 9.59 12.14
C LEU A 478 -22.27 10.11 13.44
N GLY A 479 -23.15 9.36 14.07
CA GLY A 479 -23.88 9.81 15.26
C GLY A 479 -24.64 11.11 14.98
N GLU A 480 -24.45 12.10 15.84
CA GLU A 480 -25.08 13.43 15.73
C GLU A 480 -24.70 14.20 14.45
N TYR A 481 -23.54 13.88 13.86
CA TYR A 481 -23.09 14.50 12.60
C TYR A 481 -23.86 14.00 11.38
N TYR A 482 -24.62 12.90 11.50
CA TYR A 482 -25.41 12.36 10.39
C TYR A 482 -26.40 13.41 9.87
N ASP A 483 -27.20 13.99 10.77
CA ASP A 483 -28.22 14.96 10.37
C ASP A 483 -27.58 16.22 9.79
N ILE A 484 -26.41 16.63 10.28
CA ILE A 484 -25.69 17.83 9.80
C ILE A 484 -25.11 17.60 8.39
N LEU A 485 -24.40 16.48 8.20
CA LEU A 485 -23.69 16.19 6.96
C LEU A 485 -24.61 15.66 5.86
N VAL A 486 -25.65 14.91 6.21
CA VAL A 486 -26.49 14.17 5.26
C VAL A 486 -27.86 14.80 5.06
N VAL A 487 -28.54 15.24 6.14
CA VAL A 487 -29.97 15.62 6.11
C VAL A 487 -30.19 17.12 5.94
N GLN A 488 -29.64 17.92 6.86
CA GLN A 488 -29.81 19.38 6.88
C GLN A 488 -29.03 20.07 5.77
N GLY A 489 -27.97 19.41 5.29
CA GLY A 489 -26.94 20.04 4.48
C GLY A 489 -26.07 20.93 5.35
N ILE A 490 -24.76 20.93 5.08
CA ILE A 490 -23.77 21.63 5.90
C ILE A 490 -24.21 23.09 6.08
N PRO A 491 -24.52 23.55 7.32
CA PRO A 491 -24.88 24.94 7.56
C PRO A 491 -23.58 25.77 7.66
N ILE A 492 -23.11 26.32 6.53
CA ILE A 492 -21.77 26.95 6.41
C ILE A 492 -21.73 28.40 6.94
N SER A 493 -22.33 28.65 8.10
CA SER A 493 -22.03 29.82 8.94
C SER A 493 -22.07 29.51 10.44
N ALA A 494 -22.50 28.32 10.85
CA ALA A 494 -22.52 27.96 12.25
C ALA A 494 -21.25 27.19 12.59
N THR A 495 -20.45 27.74 13.51
CA THR A 495 -19.72 26.92 14.46
C THR A 495 -20.67 25.81 14.92
N LEU A 496 -20.28 24.54 14.74
CA LEU A 496 -21.08 23.37 15.15
C LEU A 496 -21.71 23.60 16.53
N PRO A 497 -23.00 23.27 16.73
CA PRO A 497 -23.70 23.52 17.99
C PRO A 497 -23.04 22.70 19.11
N GLY A 498 -22.20 23.37 19.89
CA GLY A 498 -21.35 22.81 20.92
C GLY A 498 -19.99 23.50 20.88
N GLY A 499 -19.73 24.41 21.82
CA GLY A 499 -18.43 25.09 21.97
C GLY A 499 -17.24 24.17 22.29
N THR A 500 -17.44 22.85 22.28
CA THR A 500 -16.39 21.88 21.99
C THR A 500 -15.98 22.06 20.53
N SER A 501 -14.89 22.80 20.31
CA SER A 501 -14.12 22.66 19.07
C SER A 501 -14.10 21.19 18.66
N LEU A 502 -14.37 20.88 17.39
CA LEU A 502 -13.97 19.61 16.75
C LEU A 502 -12.63 19.20 17.36
N PRO A 503 -12.38 17.91 17.69
CA PRO A 503 -11.09 17.46 18.17
C PRO A 503 -10.05 17.84 17.14
N LYS A 504 -9.49 19.05 17.33
CA LYS A 504 -8.52 19.65 16.46
C LYS A 504 -7.34 18.76 16.70
N ALA A 505 -6.96 17.96 15.70
CA ALA A 505 -5.84 17.05 15.76
C ALA A 505 -4.69 17.80 16.46
N THR A 506 -4.49 17.49 17.74
CA THR A 506 -3.65 18.32 18.58
C THR A 506 -2.25 18.00 18.13
N ARG A 507 -1.66 18.95 17.41
CA ARG A 507 -0.29 18.89 16.93
C ARG A 507 0.60 18.54 18.13
N GLY A 508 1.10 17.30 18.16
CA GLY A 508 1.75 16.73 19.32
C GLY A 508 2.91 17.59 19.81
N SER A 509 2.77 18.15 21.00
CA SER A 509 3.88 18.58 21.84
C SER A 509 3.69 17.92 23.21
N LEU A 510 4.22 16.71 23.34
CA LEU A 510 4.27 15.95 24.59
C LEU A 510 5.68 15.39 24.77
N LEU A 511 6.62 16.26 25.12
CA LEU A 511 7.81 15.94 25.93
C LEU A 511 8.26 17.22 26.65
N SER A 512 7.64 17.54 27.79
CA SER A 512 8.26 18.39 28.81
C SER A 512 7.57 18.16 30.16
N GLY A 513 7.98 17.11 30.86
CA GLY A 513 7.64 16.91 32.26
C GLY A 513 8.40 17.93 33.11
N LYS A 514 7.69 18.89 33.70
CA LYS A 514 8.19 19.72 34.80
C LYS A 514 8.04 18.97 36.12
N SER A 515 9.14 18.46 36.65
CA SER A 515 9.22 18.02 38.04
C SER A 515 9.20 19.23 38.97
N SER A 516 8.27 19.23 39.93
CA SER A 516 8.27 20.15 41.06
C SER A 516 9.39 19.77 42.03
N ALA A 517 10.33 20.68 42.25
CA ALA A 517 11.41 20.53 43.23
C ALA A 517 11.01 21.18 44.56
N THR A 518 10.88 20.36 45.60
CA THR A 518 10.90 20.82 46.99
C THR A 518 12.36 20.95 47.44
N ALA A 519 12.73 22.13 47.90
CA ALA A 519 14.08 22.50 48.30
C ALA A 519 14.48 21.88 49.66
N LEU A 520 15.65 21.23 49.72
CA LEU A 520 16.50 21.17 50.91
C LEU A 520 17.98 21.30 50.50
N LYS A 521 18.71 22.04 51.33
CA LYS A 521 20.06 22.58 51.15
C LYS A 521 21.19 21.52 51.14
N PRO A 522 22.38 21.89 50.63
CA PRO A 522 23.48 20.99 50.31
C PRO A 522 24.45 20.79 51.48
N LEU A 523 25.14 19.64 51.51
CA LEU A 523 26.41 19.51 52.21
C LEU A 523 27.53 19.15 51.22
N SER A 524 28.56 19.99 51.30
CA SER A 524 29.84 19.98 50.60
C SER A 524 30.72 18.78 50.99
N GLY A 525 31.58 18.34 50.08
CA GLY A 525 32.71 17.46 50.42
C GLY A 525 33.44 16.86 49.21
N ASN A 526 34.41 17.59 48.66
CA ASN A 526 35.42 17.10 47.72
C ASN A 526 36.32 16.02 48.35
N SER A 527 36.79 15.04 47.55
CA SER A 527 38.22 14.89 47.20
C SER A 527 38.57 13.52 46.60
N THR A 528 39.32 13.62 45.51
CA THR A 528 40.29 12.70 44.90
C THR A 528 41.00 11.70 45.83
N ALA A 529 41.23 10.47 45.37
CA ALA A 529 42.53 9.99 44.86
C ALA A 529 42.66 8.45 44.79
N ALA A 530 43.50 8.06 43.82
CA ALA A 530 44.04 6.76 43.45
C ALA A 530 44.26 5.67 44.52
N GLY A 531 44.18 4.41 44.08
CA GLY A 531 44.70 3.27 44.83
C GLY A 531 44.48 1.91 44.15
N SER A 532 45.51 1.46 43.43
CA SER A 532 45.70 0.11 42.85
C SER A 532 45.49 -1.02 43.87
N SER A 533 44.92 -2.16 43.47
CA SER A 533 45.61 -3.48 43.44
C SER A 533 44.66 -4.70 43.32
N ASN A 534 45.18 -5.70 42.60
CA ASN A 534 44.64 -7.03 42.29
C ASN A 534 43.95 -7.79 43.43
N LYS A 535 42.85 -8.49 43.13
CA LYS A 535 42.60 -9.83 43.69
C LYS A 535 41.65 -10.71 42.86
N LYS A 536 42.04 -11.99 42.82
CA LYS A 536 41.44 -13.17 42.19
C LYS A 536 39.97 -13.45 42.57
N ARG A 537 39.29 -14.10 41.61
CA ARG A 537 38.18 -15.08 41.70
C ARG A 537 36.96 -14.69 42.53
N SER A 538 35.81 -14.61 41.87
CA SER A 538 34.63 -15.47 42.09
C SER A 538 33.57 -15.16 41.02
N ALA A 539 32.90 -16.20 40.52
CA ALA A 539 31.75 -16.07 39.63
C ALA A 539 30.56 -15.45 40.38
N PRO A 540 29.70 -14.63 39.73
CA PRO A 540 28.37 -14.34 40.24
C PRO A 540 27.28 -15.19 39.56
N PRO A 541 26.17 -15.42 40.28
CA PRO A 541 25.11 -16.36 39.94
C PRO A 541 24.10 -15.78 38.94
N GLY A 542 23.20 -16.65 38.48
CA GLY A 542 22.20 -16.42 37.45
C GLY A 542 21.42 -15.10 37.59
N VAL A 543 21.28 -14.44 36.45
CA VAL A 543 20.46 -13.26 36.26
C VAL A 543 19.02 -13.72 36.04
N ASP A 544 18.19 -13.37 37.03
CA ASP A 544 16.73 -13.38 36.98
C ASP A 544 16.20 -12.56 35.78
N GLY A 545 15.02 -12.95 35.31
CA GLY A 545 14.40 -12.52 34.05
C GLY A 545 14.43 -11.02 33.75
N THR A 546 14.61 -10.71 32.47
CA THR A 546 14.57 -9.35 31.94
C THR A 546 13.21 -8.70 32.20
N GLU A 547 13.18 -7.38 32.45
CA GLU A 547 11.95 -6.59 32.67
C GLU A 547 10.91 -6.79 31.54
N GLU A 548 11.35 -7.10 30.33
CA GLU A 548 10.46 -7.43 29.19
C GLU A 548 9.68 -8.73 29.39
N GLU A 549 10.27 -9.74 30.04
CA GLU A 549 9.57 -11.01 30.32
C GLU A 549 8.55 -10.85 31.46
N ILE A 550 8.86 -9.96 32.42
CA ILE A 550 7.93 -9.58 33.50
C ILE A 550 6.75 -8.77 32.93
N ASP A 551 7.00 -7.87 31.99
CA ASP A 551 5.94 -7.08 31.35
C ASP A 551 5.05 -7.94 30.43
N PHE A 552 5.65 -8.89 29.71
CA PHE A 552 4.91 -9.89 28.91
C PHE A 552 3.99 -10.76 29.78
N ARG A 553 4.49 -11.30 30.90
CA ARG A 553 3.68 -12.11 31.82
C ARG A 553 2.56 -11.31 32.47
N LYS A 554 2.76 -10.02 32.76
CA LYS A 554 1.71 -9.13 33.28
C LYS A 554 0.61 -8.86 32.24
N ARG A 555 0.97 -8.65 30.98
CA ARG A 555 0.00 -8.47 29.88
C ARG A 555 -0.80 -9.75 29.61
N GLN A 556 -0.13 -10.91 29.62
CA GLN A 556 -0.78 -12.21 29.44
C GLN A 556 -1.73 -12.57 30.59
N ALA A 557 -1.38 -12.23 31.84
CA ALA A 557 -2.26 -12.40 32.99
C ALA A 557 -3.49 -11.46 32.94
N THR A 558 -3.32 -10.23 32.47
CA THR A 558 -4.42 -9.26 32.29
C THR A 558 -5.37 -9.71 31.20
N TRP A 559 -4.84 -10.28 30.11
CA TRP A 559 -5.61 -10.88 29.02
C TRP A 559 -6.46 -12.07 29.48
N ASN A 560 -5.86 -13.01 30.22
CA ASN A 560 -6.60 -14.17 30.73
C ASN A 560 -7.72 -13.77 31.71
N LYS A 561 -7.48 -12.74 32.53
CA LYS A 561 -8.49 -12.19 33.45
C LYS A 561 -9.67 -11.55 32.71
N TRP A 562 -9.41 -10.83 31.61
CA TRP A 562 -10.47 -10.27 30.77
C TRP A 562 -11.28 -11.38 30.07
N ARG A 563 -10.61 -12.44 29.61
CA ARG A 563 -11.24 -13.62 29.00
C ARG A 563 -12.16 -14.38 29.95
N GLU A 564 -11.83 -14.47 31.24
CA GLU A 564 -12.69 -15.10 32.25
C GLU A 564 -13.91 -14.25 32.60
N ASN A 565 -13.77 -12.92 32.64
CA ASN A 565 -14.90 -12.02 32.87
C ASN A 565 -15.96 -12.07 31.75
N LEU A 566 -15.56 -12.39 30.52
CA LEU A 566 -16.49 -12.59 29.41
C LEU A 566 -17.26 -13.93 29.46
N LYS A 567 -16.82 -14.87 30.31
CA LYS A 567 -17.48 -16.18 30.49
C LYS A 567 -18.43 -16.20 31.69
N SER A 568 -18.46 -15.15 32.50
CA SER A 568 -19.28 -15.08 33.72
C SER A 568 -20.60 -14.31 33.56
N ASP A 569 -20.90 -13.82 32.35
CA ASP A 569 -22.13 -13.09 32.02
C ASP A 569 -23.13 -13.92 31.17
N ASP A 570 -22.88 -15.23 31.03
CA ASP A 570 -23.84 -16.26 30.63
C ASP A 570 -24.24 -17.12 31.85
#